data_AF-A0AAU4TU52-F1
#
_entry.id   AF-A0AAU4TU52-F1
#
_cell.length_a   1.000
_cell.length_b   1.000
_cell.length_c   1.000
_cell.angle_alpha   90.00
_cell.angle_beta   90.00
_cell.angle_gamma   90.00
#
_symmetry.space_group_name_H-M   'P 1'
#
loop_
_entity.id
_entity.type
_entity.pdbx_description
1 polymer ?
#
loop_
_entity_poly.entity_id
_entity_poly.type
_entity_poly.pdbx_seq_one_letter_code
_entity_poly.pdbx_strand_id
1 'polypeptide(L)'
;MRDGKVVVVTGATGGVGRATARAFAEKGARVALPARGREGLAAAAGDVRQAGGEALVGPGNLWAPVDGPHGRDFGAHGRFDGEAVSSSPQDWMSRNRNRVLAAAAAGGLGAAVTARLRRRG
;
A
#
# COMPACT_ATOMS: atom_id res chain seq x y z
N MET A 1 -6.37 -24.13 -22.75
CA MET A 1 -6.92 -22.79 -23.09
C MET A 1 -7.74 -22.29 -21.91
N ARG A 2 -7.63 -21.01 -21.55
CA ARG A 2 -8.47 -20.37 -20.51
C ARG A 2 -9.51 -19.42 -21.13
N ASP A 3 -9.84 -19.60 -22.40
CA ASP A 3 -10.83 -18.80 -23.11
C ASP A 3 -12.12 -18.71 -22.29
N GLY A 4 -12.52 -17.48 -21.97
CA GLY A 4 -13.70 -17.19 -21.15
C GLY A 4 -13.51 -17.23 -19.63
N LYS A 5 -12.31 -17.55 -19.10
CA LYS A 5 -12.04 -17.47 -17.65
C LYS A 5 -11.64 -16.06 -17.23
N VAL A 6 -12.23 -15.62 -16.13
CA VAL A 6 -11.87 -14.36 -15.46
C VAL A 6 -10.81 -14.65 -14.39
N VAL A 7 -9.72 -13.87 -14.41
CA VAL A 7 -8.65 -13.93 -13.40
C VAL A 7 -8.55 -12.57 -12.73
N VAL A 8 -8.63 -12.54 -11.40
CA VAL A 8 -8.40 -11.32 -10.62
C VAL A 8 -6.94 -11.25 -10.21
N VAL A 9 -6.27 -10.14 -10.51
CA VAL A 9 -4.86 -9.91 -10.13
C VAL A 9 -4.74 -8.67 -9.27
N THR A 10 -4.45 -8.87 -7.98
CA THR A 10 -4.29 -7.79 -7.01
C THR A 10 -2.87 -7.26 -7.03
N GLY A 11 -2.70 -5.94 -6.92
CA GLY A 11 -1.36 -5.34 -7.07
C GLY A 11 -0.82 -5.38 -8.50
N ALA A 12 -1.71 -5.47 -9.49
CA ALA A 12 -1.33 -5.59 -10.91
C ALA A 12 -0.63 -4.35 -11.50
N THR A 13 -0.57 -3.23 -10.76
CA THR A 13 0.03 -1.99 -11.26
C THR A 13 1.55 -2.00 -11.25
N GLY A 14 2.22 -3.03 -10.74
CA GLY A 14 3.69 -3.12 -10.76
C GLY A 14 4.22 -4.49 -10.38
N GLY A 15 5.55 -4.64 -10.50
CA GLY A 15 6.28 -5.83 -10.06
C GLY A 15 5.70 -7.16 -10.54
N VAL A 16 5.66 -8.13 -9.62
CA VAL A 16 5.16 -9.50 -9.87
C VAL A 16 3.68 -9.51 -10.29
N GLY A 17 2.87 -8.62 -9.73
CA GLY A 17 1.44 -8.54 -10.08
C GLY A 17 1.24 -8.15 -11.54
N ARG A 18 2.00 -7.17 -12.04
CA ARG A 18 1.94 -6.77 -13.45
C ARG A 18 2.40 -7.88 -14.40
N ALA A 19 3.50 -8.55 -14.06
CA ALA A 19 3.99 -9.69 -14.84
C ALA A 19 2.97 -10.84 -14.87
N THR A 20 2.30 -11.10 -13.73
CA THR A 20 1.26 -12.12 -13.61
C THR A 20 0.03 -11.78 -14.46
N ALA A 21 -0.41 -10.52 -14.45
CA ALA A 21 -1.52 -10.06 -15.29
C ALA A 21 -1.23 -10.27 -16.77
N ARG A 22 -0.02 -9.92 -17.23
CA ARG A 22 0.43 -10.16 -18.60
C ARG A 22 0.47 -11.65 -18.95
N ALA A 23 1.02 -12.49 -18.08
CA ALA A 23 1.12 -13.94 -18.33
C ALA A 23 -0.24 -14.64 -18.42
N PHE A 24 -1.27 -14.12 -17.75
CA PHE A 24 -2.65 -14.61 -17.95
C PHE A 24 -3.28 -14.06 -19.22
N ALA A 25 -3.00 -12.81 -19.58
CA ALA A 25 -3.47 -12.20 -20.81
C ALA A 25 -2.93 -12.93 -22.05
N GLU A 26 -1.65 -13.32 -22.06
CA GLU A 26 -1.01 -14.13 -23.12
C GLU A 26 -1.71 -15.49 -23.35
N LYS A 27 -2.54 -15.93 -22.40
CA LYS A 27 -3.34 -17.16 -22.47
C LYS A 27 -4.81 -16.90 -22.84
N GLY A 28 -5.15 -15.68 -23.28
CA GLY A 28 -6.51 -15.27 -23.67
C GLY A 28 -7.45 -14.99 -22.51
N ALA A 29 -6.94 -14.81 -21.29
CA ALA A 29 -7.80 -14.60 -20.12
C ALA A 29 -8.39 -13.18 -20.08
N ARG A 30 -9.55 -13.05 -19.43
CA ARG A 30 -10.10 -11.76 -18.99
C ARG A 30 -9.49 -11.43 -17.63
N VAL A 31 -8.73 -10.35 -17.52
CA VAL A 31 -7.97 -10.01 -16.31
C VAL A 31 -8.61 -8.82 -15.61
N ALA A 32 -9.10 -9.04 -14.40
CA ALA A 32 -9.61 -7.99 -13.53
C ALA A 32 -8.47 -7.38 -12.69
N LEU A 33 -8.36 -6.06 -12.75
CA LEU A 33 -7.23 -5.29 -12.22
C LEU A 33 -7.70 -4.31 -11.12
N PRO A 34 -8.03 -4.77 -9.90
CA PRO A 34 -8.36 -3.87 -8.81
C PRO A 34 -7.11 -3.08 -8.36
N ALA A 35 -7.15 -1.75 -8.50
CA ALA A 35 -6.08 -0.87 -8.03
C ALA A 35 -6.57 0.54 -7.67
N ARG A 36 -5.74 1.27 -6.90
CA ARG A 36 -6.01 2.65 -6.47
C ARG A 36 -5.49 3.72 -7.44
N GLY A 37 -4.32 3.47 -8.04
CA GLY A 37 -3.62 4.47 -8.87
C GLY A 37 -4.08 4.41 -10.33
N ARG A 38 -4.66 5.51 -10.84
CA ARG A 38 -5.19 5.59 -12.21
C ARG A 38 -4.13 5.33 -13.28
N GLU A 39 -2.96 5.93 -13.15
CA GLU A 39 -1.87 5.81 -14.13
C GLU A 39 -1.33 4.38 -14.19
N GLY A 40 -0.97 3.80 -13.03
CA GLY A 40 -0.49 2.43 -12.96
C GLY A 40 -1.53 1.40 -13.44
N LEU A 41 -2.81 1.69 -13.24
CA LEU A 41 -3.92 0.87 -13.71
C LEU A 41 -4.12 0.96 -15.22
N ALA A 42 -4.01 2.16 -15.80
CA ALA A 42 -4.05 2.36 -17.24
C ALA A 42 -2.89 1.63 -17.94
N ALA A 43 -1.68 1.73 -17.39
CA ALA A 43 -0.51 1.00 -17.89
C ALA A 43 -0.72 -0.52 -17.86
N ALA A 44 -1.14 -1.07 -16.72
CA ALA A 44 -1.41 -2.51 -16.59
C ALA A 44 -2.53 -3.00 -17.52
N ALA A 45 -3.59 -2.20 -17.72
CA ALA A 45 -4.64 -2.52 -18.67
C ALA A 45 -4.15 -2.50 -20.12
N GLY A 46 -3.22 -1.58 -20.45
CA GLY A 46 -2.51 -1.57 -21.74
C GLY A 46 -1.71 -2.85 -21.97
N ASP A 47 -0.91 -3.26 -20.98
CA ASP A 47 -0.11 -4.48 -21.03
C ASP A 47 -0.98 -5.73 -21.27
N VAL A 48 -2.13 -5.83 -20.58
CA VAL A 48 -3.09 -6.94 -20.75
C VAL A 48 -3.66 -6.97 -22.17
N ARG A 49 -4.09 -5.82 -22.71
CA ARG A 49 -4.66 -5.74 -24.06
C ARG A 49 -3.62 -6.07 -25.13
N GLN A 50 -2.40 -5.56 -25.00
CA GLN A 50 -1.29 -5.86 -25.93
C GLN A 50 -0.91 -7.34 -25.92
N ALA A 51 -1.03 -8.00 -24.76
CA ALA A 51 -0.80 -9.43 -24.61
C ALA A 51 -1.94 -10.32 -25.16
N GLY A 52 -3.02 -9.74 -25.70
CA GLY A 52 -4.14 -10.49 -26.28
C GLY A 52 -5.25 -10.88 -25.29
N GLY A 53 -5.20 -10.36 -24.06
CA GLY A 53 -6.24 -10.54 -23.06
C GLY A 53 -7.22 -9.37 -22.99
N GLU A 54 -8.31 -9.54 -22.23
CA GLU A 54 -9.27 -8.47 -21.95
C GLU A 54 -9.01 -7.86 -20.57
N ALA A 55 -8.86 -6.54 -20.49
CA ALA A 55 -8.65 -5.84 -19.22
C ALA A 55 -9.99 -5.35 -18.63
N LEU A 56 -10.36 -5.88 -17.46
CA LEU A 56 -11.49 -5.42 -16.66
C LEU A 56 -10.98 -4.48 -15.56
N VAL A 57 -11.31 -3.21 -15.68
CA VAL A 57 -10.72 -2.14 -14.87
C VAL A 57 -11.77 -1.64 -13.88
N GLY A 58 -11.44 -1.60 -12.59
CA GLY A 58 -12.37 -1.12 -11.56
C GLY A 58 -11.65 -0.51 -10.37
N PRO A 59 -12.23 0.52 -9.72
CA PRO A 59 -11.73 1.01 -8.45
C PRO A 59 -11.85 -0.10 -7.40
N GLY A 60 -10.73 -0.46 -6.76
CA GLY A 60 -10.75 -1.48 -5.73
C GLY A 60 -9.42 -1.55 -5.01
N ASN A 61 -9.41 -1.22 -3.73
CA ASN A 61 -8.41 -1.73 -2.81
C ASN A 61 -9.04 -2.89 -2.05
N LEU A 62 -8.30 -3.97 -1.83
CA LEU A 62 -8.71 -5.05 -0.92
C LEU A 62 -8.64 -4.61 0.56
N TRP A 63 -8.82 -3.31 0.82
CA TRP A 63 -8.66 -2.72 2.13
C TRP A 63 -9.95 -2.80 2.94
N ALA A 64 -11.09 -2.61 2.28
CA ALA A 64 -12.39 -2.82 2.89
C ALA A 64 -12.84 -4.25 2.59
N PRO A 65 -13.30 -5.00 3.60
CA PRO A 65 -13.87 -6.31 3.37
C PRO A 65 -15.18 -6.16 2.57
N VAL A 66 -15.46 -7.14 1.71
CA VAL A 66 -16.54 -7.03 0.71
C VAL A 66 -17.94 -6.97 1.34
N ASP A 67 -18.05 -7.45 2.58
CA ASP A 67 -19.27 -7.46 3.39
C ASP A 67 -19.45 -6.19 4.23
N GLY A 68 -18.55 -5.21 4.09
CA GLY A 68 -18.68 -3.88 4.65
C GLY A 68 -18.22 -3.75 6.11
N PRO A 69 -18.39 -2.56 6.73
CA PRO A 69 -17.79 -2.22 8.02
C PRO A 69 -18.28 -3.07 9.21
N HIS A 70 -19.43 -3.72 9.05
CA HIS A 70 -20.06 -4.57 10.06
C HIS A 70 -20.17 -6.04 9.60
N GLY A 71 -19.52 -6.36 8.49
CA GLY A 71 -19.40 -7.70 7.99
C GLY A 71 -18.53 -8.57 8.91
N ARG A 72 -18.53 -9.87 8.63
CA ARG A 72 -17.64 -10.84 9.27
C ARG A 72 -16.27 -10.65 8.60
N ASP A 73 -15.41 -9.81 9.17
CA ASP A 73 -14.06 -9.54 8.65
C ASP A 73 -13.36 -10.86 8.28
N PHE A 74 -13.22 -11.12 6.97
CA PHE A 74 -12.49 -12.25 6.42
C PHE A 74 -11.02 -11.89 6.14
N GLY A 75 -10.55 -10.79 6.72
CA GLY A 75 -9.16 -10.39 6.74
C GLY A 75 -8.26 -11.51 7.27
N ALA A 76 -6.96 -11.33 7.10
CA ALA A 76 -5.97 -12.30 7.56
C ALA A 76 -5.91 -12.32 9.10
N HIS A 77 -6.83 -13.09 9.69
CA HIS A 77 -6.87 -13.40 11.11
C HIS A 77 -5.96 -14.58 11.39
N GLY A 78 -5.06 -14.43 12.36
CA GLY A 78 -4.08 -15.46 12.68
C GLY A 78 -3.54 -15.37 14.09
N ARG A 79 -2.50 -16.15 14.37
CA ARG A 79 -1.86 -16.24 15.70
C ARG A 79 -1.34 -14.90 16.26
N PHE A 80 -1.29 -13.86 15.44
CA PHE A 80 -0.79 -12.54 15.79
C PHE A 80 -1.92 -11.52 16.03
N ASP A 81 -3.19 -11.89 15.92
CA ASP A 81 -4.31 -10.93 16.03
C ASP A 81 -4.34 -10.22 17.40
N GLY A 82 -3.95 -10.92 18.47
CA GLY A 82 -3.87 -10.33 19.81
C GLY A 82 -2.64 -9.44 20.04
N GLU A 83 -1.66 -9.47 19.14
CA GLU A 83 -0.39 -8.73 19.23
C GLU A 83 -0.26 -7.66 18.14
N ALA A 84 -1.08 -7.74 17.09
CA ALA A 84 -1.06 -6.82 15.97
C ALA A 84 -1.48 -5.42 16.42
N VAL A 85 -0.53 -4.49 16.39
CA VAL A 85 -0.79 -3.07 16.64
C VAL A 85 -0.92 -2.32 15.33
N SER A 86 -1.96 -1.49 15.22
CA SER A 86 -2.22 -0.67 14.02
C SER A 86 -1.33 0.58 13.94
N SER A 87 -0.47 0.79 14.92
CA SER A 87 0.46 1.91 14.97
C SER A 87 1.75 1.52 15.68
N SER A 88 2.86 2.14 15.28
CA SER A 88 4.17 1.98 15.89
C SER A 88 4.83 3.36 16.06
N PRO A 89 5.33 3.71 17.27
CA PRO A 89 6.08 4.95 17.48
C PRO A 89 7.30 5.05 16.56
N GLN A 90 7.99 3.93 16.31
CA GLN A 90 9.15 3.88 15.42
C GLN A 90 8.77 4.12 13.96
N ASP A 91 7.67 3.54 13.48
CA ASP A 91 7.15 3.80 12.12
C ASP A 91 6.74 5.27 11.97
N TRP A 92 6.05 5.84 12.97
CA TRP A 92 5.70 7.26 12.96
C TRP A 92 6.94 8.15 12.95
N MET A 93 7.94 7.87 13.78
CA MET A 93 9.19 8.64 13.82
C MET A 93 9.95 8.55 12.50
N SER A 94 9.99 7.36 11.88
CA SER A 94 10.63 7.16 10.57
C SER A 94 9.96 8.00 9.48
N ARG A 95 8.63 7.99 9.44
CA ARG A 95 7.84 8.79 8.47
C ARG A 95 7.88 10.29 8.77
N ASN A 96 8.15 10.69 10.01
CA ASN A 96 8.21 12.08 10.46
C ASN A 96 9.64 12.50 10.83
N ARG A 97 10.68 11.86 10.26
CA ARG A 97 12.08 12.05 10.66
C ARG A 97 12.51 13.52 10.72
N ASN A 98 12.09 14.33 9.76
CA ASN A 98 12.42 15.77 9.74
C ASN A 98 11.81 16.53 10.93
N ARG A 99 10.59 16.17 11.35
CA ARG A 99 9.93 16.76 12.52
C ARG A 99 10.62 16.32 13.82
N VAL A 100 11.00 15.04 13.90
CA VAL A 100 11.74 14.49 15.05
C VAL A 100 13.09 15.20 15.21
N LEU A 101 13.83 15.38 14.11
CA LEU A 101 15.11 16.09 14.12
C LEU A 101 14.97 17.57 14.53
N ALA A 102 13.94 18.26 14.02
CA ALA A 102 13.68 19.65 14.38
C ALA A 102 13.36 19.81 15.89
N ALA A 103 12.53 18.92 16.45
CA ALA A 103 12.21 18.94 17.88
C ALA A 103 13.44 18.69 18.76
N ALA A 104 14.32 17.76 18.37
CA ALA A 104 15.57 17.50 19.07
C ALA A 104 16.51 18.71 19.04
N ALA A 105 16.65 19.38 17.90
CA ALA A 105 17.48 20.58 17.76
C ALA A 105 16.96 21.74 18.64
N ALA A 106 15.64 21.99 18.63
CA ALA A 106 15.02 23.01 19.45
C ALA A 106 15.21 22.74 20.96
N GLY A 107 15.03 21.48 21.39
CA GLY A 107 15.26 21.08 22.78
C GLY A 107 16.72 21.27 23.22
N GLY A 108 17.69 20.90 22.37
CA GLY A 108 19.11 21.10 22.64
C GLY A 108 19.51 22.58 22.78
N LEU A 109 18.98 23.44 21.90
CA LEU A 109 19.19 24.89 21.97
C LEU A 109 18.60 25.48 23.25
N GLY A 110 17.37 25.09 23.61
CA GLY A 110 16.72 25.53 24.85
C GLY A 110 17.53 25.16 26.09
N ALA A 111 17.97 23.90 26.19
CA ALA A 111 18.81 23.42 27.28
C ALA A 111 20.14 24.21 27.40
N ALA A 112 20.80 24.46 26.27
CA ALA A 112 22.04 25.24 26.22
C ALA A 112 21.84 26.69 26.70
N VAL A 113 20.75 27.34 26.30
CA VAL A 113 20.40 28.70 26.76
C VAL A 113 20.16 28.71 28.27
N THR A 114 19.35 27.79 28.80
CA THR A 114 19.12 27.71 30.26
C THR A 114 20.40 27.43 31.05
N ALA A 115 21.26 26.52 30.57
CA ALA A 115 22.54 26.24 31.21
C ALA A 115 23.46 27.46 31.20
N ARG A 116 23.46 28.24 30.12
CA ARG A 116 24.24 29.48 30.01
C ARG A 116 23.74 30.57 30.95
N LEU A 117 22.43 30.70 31.13
CA LEU A 117 21.83 31.67 32.06
C LEU A 117 22.15 31.29 33.52
N ARG A 118 22.10 30.00 33.88
CA ARG A 118 22.44 29.51 35.23
C ARG A 118 23.92 29.65 35.61
N ARG A 119 24.84 29.67 34.63
CA ARG A 119 26.28 29.88 34.87
C ARG A 119 26.68 31.35 35.00
N ARG A 120 25.73 32.28 34.78
CA ARG A 120 25.96 33.74 34.77
C ARG A 120 25.35 34.47 35.96
N GLY A 121 24.59 33.78 36.82
CA GLY A 121 24.12 34.27 38.11
C GLY A 121 24.82 33.50 39.23
#